data_AF-U6DUV4-F1
#
_entry.id   AF-U6DUV4-F1
#
_cell.length_a   1.000
_cell.length_b   1.000
_cell.length_c   1.000
_cell.angle_alpha   90.00
_cell.angle_beta   90.00
_cell.angle_gamma   90.00
#
_symmetry.space_group_name_H-M   'P 1'
#
loop_
_entity.id
_entity.type
_entity.pdbx_description
1 polymer ?
#
loop_
_entity_poly.entity_id
_entity_poly.type
_entity_poly.pdbx_seq_one_letter_code
_entity_poly.pdbx_strand_id
1 'polypeptide(L)'
;EGKEKRKTQTEIEGKRQQLDEQILLLQHSKSKVLREKWLLQGIPAGTAEEEEARRRQSEEDEFRVKQLEDNIQRLEQEIQALESEESQISAKEQIILEKLKETEKSFKDFQKSFSNADG
;
A
#
# COMPACT_ATOMS: atom_id res chain seq x y z
N GLU A 1 -14.03 -0.53 -17.00
CA GLU A 1 -12.58 -0.79 -16.98
C GLU A 1 -11.77 0.46 -16.65
N GLY A 2 -11.68 1.48 -17.50
CA GLY A 2 -10.89 2.70 -17.18
C GLY A 2 -11.28 3.46 -15.90
N LYS A 3 -12.58 3.49 -15.54
CA LYS A 3 -13.05 4.06 -14.26
C LYS A 3 -12.64 3.24 -13.04
N GLU A 4 -12.57 1.92 -13.21
CA GLU A 4 -12.26 0.95 -12.16
C GLU A 4 -10.76 1.01 -11.84
N LYS A 5 -9.92 1.01 -12.88
CA LYS A 5 -8.47 1.25 -12.78
C LYS A 5 -8.14 2.55 -12.03
N ARG A 6 -8.79 3.66 -12.39
CA ARG A 6 -8.55 4.96 -11.74
C ARG A 6 -8.98 4.98 -10.27
N LYS A 7 -10.02 4.23 -9.92
CA LYS A 7 -10.43 4.05 -8.53
C LYS A 7 -9.37 3.27 -7.74
N THR A 8 -8.91 2.13 -8.28
CA THR A 8 -7.86 1.31 -7.67
C THR A 8 -6.55 2.09 -7.49
N GLN A 9 -6.13 2.87 -8.49
CA GLN A 9 -4.94 3.73 -8.40
C GLN A 9 -5.07 4.79 -7.30
N THR A 10 -6.25 5.40 -7.15
CA THR A 10 -6.51 6.39 -6.09
C THR A 10 -6.44 5.75 -4.71
N GLU A 11 -6.94 4.52 -4.57
CA GLU A 11 -6.87 3.76 -3.32
C GLU A 11 -5.43 3.37 -2.96
N ILE A 12 -4.63 2.91 -3.93
CA ILE A 12 -3.21 2.62 -3.76
C ILE A 12 -2.47 3.86 -3.26
N GLU A 13 -2.67 5.02 -3.90
CA GLU A 13 -2.03 6.28 -3.50
C GLU A 13 -2.41 6.67 -2.06
N GLY A 14 -3.69 6.54 -1.70
CA GLY A 14 -4.16 6.81 -0.34
C GLY A 14 -3.53 5.88 0.71
N LYS A 15 -3.40 4.58 0.40
CA LYS A 15 -2.74 3.63 1.31
C LYS A 15 -1.24 3.86 1.43
N ARG A 16 -0.57 4.29 0.36
CA ARG A 16 0.86 4.67 0.40
C ARG A 16 1.08 5.89 1.30
N GLN A 17 0.22 6.90 1.23
CA GLN A 17 0.28 8.04 2.14
C GLN A 17 0.11 7.60 3.61
N GLN A 18 -0.85 6.72 3.89
CA GLN A 18 -1.02 6.15 5.24
C GLN A 18 0.20 5.34 5.69
N LEU A 19 0.84 4.60 4.78
CA LEU A 19 2.05 3.84 5.07
C LEU A 19 3.20 4.78 5.45
N ASP A 20 3.42 5.84 4.67
CA ASP A 20 4.46 6.84 4.94
C ASP A 20 4.26 7.53 6.30
N GLU A 21 3.01 7.90 6.62
CA GLU A 21 2.66 8.45 7.93
C GLU A 21 2.99 7.48 9.08
N GLN A 22 2.66 6.20 8.92
CA GLN A 22 2.96 5.19 9.95
C GLN A 22 4.45 4.90 10.08
N ILE A 23 5.20 4.88 8.97
CA ILE A 23 6.66 4.76 9.00
C ILE A 23 7.28 5.93 9.77
N LEU A 24 6.81 7.16 9.53
CA LEU A 24 7.28 8.34 10.26
C LEU A 24 6.96 8.23 11.77
N LEU A 25 5.75 7.81 12.12
CA LEU A 25 5.36 7.57 13.51
C LEU A 25 6.20 6.48 14.17
N LEU A 26 6.53 5.41 13.46
CA LEU A 26 7.40 4.34 13.94
C LEU A 26 8.82 4.85 14.20
N GLN A 27 9.39 5.63 13.27
CA GLN A 27 10.71 6.23 13.43
C GLN A 27 10.78 7.14 14.66
N HIS A 28 9.75 8.00 14.85
CA HIS A 28 9.66 8.86 16.02
C HIS A 28 9.54 8.02 17.31
N SER A 29 8.68 7.00 17.32
CA SER A 29 8.46 6.14 18.49
C SER A 29 9.73 5.38 18.88
N LYS A 30 10.43 4.78 17.92
CA LYS A 30 11.74 4.14 18.15
C LYS A 30 12.79 5.12 18.68
N SER A 31 12.85 6.33 18.12
CA SER A 31 13.76 7.37 18.59
C SER A 31 13.45 7.82 20.02
N LYS A 32 12.16 7.92 20.37
CA LYS A 32 11.69 8.25 21.72
C LYS A 32 12.13 7.18 22.72
N VAL A 33 11.84 5.91 22.45
CA VAL A 33 12.24 4.76 23.30
C VAL A 33 13.73 4.76 23.56
N LEU A 34 14.53 4.91 22.51
CA LEU A 34 15.99 4.93 22.63
C LEU A 34 16.44 6.09 23.52
N ARG A 35 15.91 7.30 23.28
CA ARG A 35 16.25 8.49 24.07
C ARG A 35 15.91 8.31 25.54
N GLU A 36 14.72 7.78 25.86
CA GLU A 36 14.30 7.56 27.25
C GLU A 36 15.19 6.53 27.95
N LYS A 37 15.53 5.44 27.27
CA LYS A 37 16.50 4.45 27.77
C LYS A 37 17.86 5.07 28.10
N TRP A 38 18.37 5.94 27.23
CA TRP A 38 19.63 6.66 27.49
C TRP A 38 19.52 7.65 28.65
N LEU A 39 18.43 8.42 28.74
CA LEU A 39 18.22 9.39 29.81
C LEU A 39 18.15 8.72 31.19
N LEU A 40 17.58 7.52 31.27
CA LEU A 40 17.42 6.78 32.51
C LEU A 40 18.62 5.90 32.86
N GLN A 41 19.58 5.74 31.93
CA GLN A 41 20.74 4.90 32.16
C GLN A 41 21.60 5.46 33.30
N GLY A 42 21.72 4.69 34.39
CA GLY A 42 22.53 5.08 35.55
C GLY A 42 21.82 5.97 36.58
N ILE A 43 20.54 6.31 36.38
CA ILE A 43 19.72 7.00 37.39
C ILE A 43 18.93 5.96 38.20
N PRO A 44 19.35 5.64 39.44
CA PRO A 44 18.61 4.70 40.28
C PRO A 44 17.20 5.22 40.55
N ALA A 45 16.23 4.32 40.68
CA ALA A 45 14.89 4.71 41.14
C ALA A 45 15.00 5.21 42.57
N GLY A 46 14.36 6.33 42.89
CA GLY A 46 14.23 6.81 44.26
C GLY A 46 13.25 5.96 45.07
N THR A 47 12.28 5.32 44.41
CA THR A 47 11.29 4.44 45.03
C THR A 47 10.92 3.22 44.17
N ALA A 48 10.31 2.21 44.79
CA ALA A 48 9.78 1.04 44.06
C ALA A 48 8.63 1.43 43.10
N GLU A 49 7.83 2.44 43.46
CA GLU A 49 6.76 2.96 42.62
C GLU A 49 7.31 3.62 41.34
N GLU A 50 8.39 4.39 41.45
CA GLU A 50 9.09 4.96 40.30
C GLU A 50 9.69 3.89 39.39
N GLU A 51 10.27 2.83 39.95
CA GLU A 51 10.79 1.70 39.17
C GLU A 51 9.67 1.00 38.39
N GLU A 52 8.53 0.76 39.04
CA GLU A 52 7.38 0.13 38.41
C GLU A 52 6.75 1.03 37.33
N ALA A 53 6.68 2.35 37.57
CA ALA A 53 6.22 3.32 36.58
C ALA A 53 7.13 3.33 35.33
N ARG A 54 8.46 3.32 35.52
CA ARG A 54 9.43 3.24 34.42
C ARG A 54 9.28 1.95 33.62
N ARG A 55 9.07 0.83 34.30
CA ARG A 55 8.82 -0.45 33.65
C ARG A 55 7.54 -0.43 32.80
N ARG A 56 6.42 0.04 33.37
CA ARG A 56 5.14 0.15 32.65
C ARG A 56 5.27 1.03 31.40
N GLN A 57 5.95 2.18 31.52
CA GLN A 57 6.20 3.07 30.39
C GLN A 57 6.98 2.38 29.27
N SER A 58 8.05 1.66 29.61
CA SER A 58 8.84 0.90 28.62
C SER A 58 8.01 -0.17 27.93
N GLU A 59 7.18 -0.90 28.67
CA GLU A 59 6.28 -1.93 28.14
C GLU A 59 5.23 -1.31 27.19
N GLU A 60 4.67 -0.16 27.54
CA GLU A 60 3.70 0.57 26.70
C GLU A 60 4.34 1.08 25.39
N ASP A 61 5.54 1.65 25.47
CA ASP A 61 6.22 2.15 24.27
C ASP A 61 6.67 1.01 23.36
N GLU A 62 7.16 -0.12 23.90
CA GLU A 62 7.47 -1.33 23.11
C GLU A 62 6.21 -1.89 22.43
N PHE A 63 5.09 -1.92 23.15
CA PHE A 63 3.81 -2.35 22.59
C PHE A 63 3.37 -1.44 21.45
N ARG A 64 3.50 -0.11 21.60
CA ARG A 64 3.17 0.86 20.56
C ARG A 64 4.04 0.70 19.31
N VAL A 65 5.35 0.45 19.49
CA VAL A 65 6.27 0.17 18.38
C VAL A 65 5.80 -1.07 17.62
N LYS A 66 5.48 -2.15 18.32
CA LYS A 66 4.99 -3.39 17.71
C LYS A 66 3.69 -3.19 16.93
N GLN A 67 2.72 -2.44 17.48
CA GLN A 67 1.47 -2.14 16.78
C GLN A 67 1.71 -1.37 15.46
N LEU A 68 2.65 -0.42 15.46
CA LEU A 68 3.00 0.32 14.25
C LEU A 68 3.67 -0.59 13.21
N GLU A 69 4.55 -1.49 13.64
CA GLU A 69 5.18 -2.50 12.76
C GLU A 69 4.14 -3.43 12.12
N ASP A 70 3.21 -3.97 12.93
CA ASP A 70 2.13 -4.84 12.47
C ASP A 70 1.22 -4.10 11.45
N ASN A 71 0.91 -2.83 11.72
CA ASN A 71 0.09 -2.02 10.82
C ASN A 71 0.80 -1.69 9.50
N ILE A 72 2.11 -1.40 9.54
CA ILE A 72 2.94 -1.18 8.35
C ILE A 72 2.92 -2.44 7.50
N GLN A 73 3.19 -3.61 8.08
CA GLN A 73 3.19 -4.88 7.36
C GLN A 73 1.83 -5.16 6.71
N ARG A 74 0.72 -4.90 7.42
CA ARG A 74 -0.63 -5.03 6.87
C ARG A 74 -0.84 -4.09 5.68
N LEU A 75 -0.45 -2.81 5.79
CA LEU A 75 -0.60 -1.84 4.70
C LEU A 75 0.22 -2.24 3.47
N GLU A 76 1.45 -2.70 3.65
CA GLU A 76 2.31 -3.21 2.56
C GLU A 76 1.62 -4.36 1.81
N GLN A 77 1.05 -5.32 2.53
CA GLN A 77 0.31 -6.43 1.94
C GLN A 77 -0.95 -5.96 1.19
N GLU A 78 -1.68 -5.02 1.75
CA GLU A 78 -2.88 -4.45 1.12
C GLU A 78 -2.55 -3.68 -0.16
N ILE A 79 -1.48 -2.88 -0.15
CA ILE A 79 -0.97 -2.19 -1.34
C ILE A 79 -0.58 -3.21 -2.41
N GLN A 80 0.19 -4.24 -2.06
CA GLN A 80 0.60 -5.28 -3.00
C GLN A 80 -0.60 -6.01 -3.63
N ALA A 81 -1.64 -6.29 -2.84
CA ALA A 81 -2.86 -6.91 -3.34
C ALA A 81 -3.59 -6.01 -4.35
N LEU A 82 -3.73 -4.71 -4.05
CA LEU A 82 -4.34 -3.73 -4.96
C LEU A 82 -3.52 -3.53 -6.24
N GLU A 83 -2.19 -3.52 -6.15
CA GLU A 83 -1.31 -3.43 -7.33
C GLU A 83 -1.46 -4.66 -8.24
N SER A 84 -1.64 -5.86 -7.67
CA SER A 84 -1.94 -7.06 -8.43
C SER A 84 -3.29 -6.97 -9.15
N GLU A 85 -4.31 -6.46 -8.47
CA GLU A 85 -5.64 -6.24 -9.05
C GLU A 85 -5.59 -5.21 -10.20
N GLU A 86 -4.90 -4.09 -10.01
CA GLU A 86 -4.72 -3.05 -11.03
C GLU A 86 -4.03 -3.59 -12.30
N SER A 87 -2.99 -4.42 -12.11
CA SER A 87 -2.30 -5.10 -13.20
C SER A 87 -3.21 -6.07 -13.96
N GLN A 88 -4.06 -6.83 -13.25
CA GLN A 88 -5.04 -7.72 -13.89
C GLN A 88 -6.08 -6.95 -14.69
N ILE A 89 -6.55 -5.79 -14.20
CA ILE A 89 -7.46 -4.91 -14.95
C ILE A 89 -6.78 -4.44 -16.23
N SER A 90 -5.52 -4.00 -16.13
CA SER A 90 -4.73 -3.55 -17.29
C SER A 90 -4.55 -4.66 -18.33
N ALA A 91 -4.28 -5.89 -17.91
CA ALA A 91 -4.16 -7.04 -18.80
C ALA A 91 -5.48 -7.34 -19.54
N LYS A 92 -6.61 -7.32 -18.83
CA LYS A 92 -7.94 -7.52 -19.42
C LYS A 92 -8.27 -6.43 -20.45
N GLU A 93 -7.97 -5.18 -20.13
CA GLU A 93 -8.17 -4.03 -21.02
C GLU A 93 -7.37 -4.19 -22.33
N GLN A 94 -6.11 -4.65 -22.26
CA GLN A 94 -5.30 -4.90 -23.46
C GLN A 94 -5.88 -6.01 -24.35
N ILE A 95 -6.34 -7.11 -23.75
CA ILE A 95 -6.97 -8.21 -24.50
C ILE A 95 -8.23 -7.71 -25.24
N ILE A 96 -9.04 -6.88 -24.59
CA ILE A 96 -10.24 -6.31 -25.20
C ILE A 96 -9.87 -5.37 -26.36
N LEU A 97 -8.86 -4.52 -26.18
CA LEU A 97 -8.37 -3.63 -27.24
C LEU A 97 -7.84 -4.39 -28.46
N GLU A 98 -7.13 -5.49 -28.26
CA GLU A 98 -6.64 -6.34 -29.35
C GLU A 98 -7.79 -6.99 -30.11
N LYS A 99 -8.76 -7.59 -29.40
CA LYS A 99 -9.96 -8.17 -30.02
C LYS A 99 -10.77 -7.13 -30.81
N LEU A 100 -10.91 -5.92 -30.28
CA LEU A 100 -11.61 -4.84 -30.99
C LEU A 100 -10.89 -4.49 -32.31
N LYS A 101 -9.56 -4.35 -32.30
CA LYS A 101 -8.77 -4.10 -33.52
C LYS A 101 -8.90 -5.22 -34.54
N GLU A 102 -8.89 -6.47 -34.10
CA GLU A 102 -9.10 -7.63 -34.98
C GLU A 102 -10.49 -7.60 -35.63
N THR A 103 -11.53 -7.33 -34.84
CA THR A 103 -12.91 -7.21 -35.37
C THR A 103 -13.05 -6.04 -36.35
N GLU A 104 -12.45 -4.89 -36.06
CA GLU A 104 -12.44 -3.73 -36.97
C GLU A 104 -11.72 -4.05 -38.30
N LYS A 105 -10.60 -4.77 -38.24
CA LYS A 105 -9.88 -5.21 -39.43
C LYS A 105 -10.71 -6.19 -40.25
N SER A 106 -11.28 -7.21 -39.60
CA SER A 106 -12.15 -8.19 -40.25
C SER A 106 -13.35 -7.53 -40.93
N PHE A 107 -13.97 -6.55 -40.28
CA PHE A 107 -15.07 -5.78 -40.86
C PHE A 107 -14.63 -4.97 -42.09
N LYS A 108 -13.49 -4.28 -42.03
CA LYS A 108 -12.94 -3.53 -43.18
C LYS A 108 -12.62 -4.45 -44.36
N ASP A 109 -12.03 -5.62 -44.10
CA ASP A 109 -11.70 -6.61 -45.12
C ASP A 109 -12.98 -7.16 -45.78
N PHE A 110 -14.02 -7.43 -44.98
CA PHE A 110 -15.34 -7.84 -45.47
C PHE A 110 -16.03 -6.73 -46.30
N GLN A 111 -15.96 -5.48 -45.87
CA GLN A 111 -16.53 -4.37 -46.65
C GLN A 111 -15.83 -4.21 -48.01
N LYS A 112 -14.50 -4.39 -48.05
CA LYS A 112 -13.71 -4.29 -49.28
C LYS A 112 -14.01 -5.42 -50.26
N SER A 113 -14.32 -6.63 -49.79
CA SER A 113 -14.69 -7.74 -50.68
C SER A 113 -16.04 -7.50 -51.38
N PHE A 114 -17.00 -6.85 -50.72
CA PHE A 114 -18.27 -6.45 -51.34
C PHE A 114 -18.08 -5.35 -52.41
N SER A 115 -17.25 -4.34 -52.14
CA SER A 115 -16.99 -3.27 -53.12
C SER A 115 -16.27 -3.74 -54.38
N ASN A 116 -15.58 -4.88 -54.34
CA ASN A 116 -14.84 -5.44 -55.48
C ASN A 116 -15.68 -6.43 -56.32
N ALA A 117 -16.91 -6.76 -55.91
CA ALA A 117 -17.75 -7.77 -56.57
C ALA A 117 -18.69 -7.21 -57.66
N ASP A 118 -18.83 -5.88 -57.77
CA ASP A 118 -19.72 -5.19 -58.74
C ASP A 118 -18.96 -4.56 -59.94
N GLY A 119 -17.82 -5.13 -60.34
CA GLY A 119 -16.98 -4.65 -61.47
C GLY A 119 -16.75 -5.68 -62.55
#